data_AF-A0A0N4WG01-F1
#
_entry.id   AF-A0A0N4WG01-F1
#
_cell.length_a   1.000
_cell.length_b   1.000
_cell.length_c   1.000
_cell.angle_alpha   90.00
_cell.angle_beta   90.00
_cell.angle_gamma   90.00
#
_symmetry.space_group_name_H-M   'P 1'
#
loop_
_entity.id
_entity.type
_entity.pdbx_description
1 polymer ?
#
loop_
_entity_poly.entity_id
_entity_poly.type
_entity_poly.pdbx_seq_one_letter_code
_entity_poly.pdbx_strand_id
1 'polypeptide(L)'
;LRLSRAGQPRDFTDKSITSHEMVTLRMKMERSEVELSERKAELAQCQTRMRHAEEQAADLRQHVQLLKEQITNREQQHTLLQGDVDALRQKLEGKNQQMEQRDQRIERLEKELAAAKGEVIEKNEQIQQSDHRTSQMMGRIDGLETSLRDKEAELDKAKIRLLSHPDVIKEKEMKDKIESMTLEKKRLQDHIDQLRRNSEKERLEQQETYQAELRQLRCNVENLQKELADRDVLLESQNEKIGDMDRELATSKQRLQTAITDKGAEELHREVESARGEIDKLLKIVRQLEKENTQLSSQCKQLQNAIDRGGTEASSGTLTKVRIEELEEALRESVSITAEREVHLSQQKHILHQVNQQLSDARRENAELRKRVAEGSTGDREQLMRALEAERRQHIEQLLQLKQEALMAAIAEKDAHLALLEKSRAPREEIDTVRRHKDSLMRKLKQENERYVYVLVLQKSDVMAMSGELDDAEGIWA
;
A
#
# COMPACT_ATOMS: atom_id res chain seq x y z
N LEU A 1 -48.53 60.77 -184.33
CA LEU A 1 -49.23 61.83 -185.11
C LEU A 1 -50.27 62.49 -184.21
N ARG A 2 -50.38 63.84 -184.24
CA ARG A 2 -51.53 64.71 -183.87
C ARG A 2 -52.36 64.40 -182.59
N LEU A 3 -52.40 65.40 -181.69
CA LEU A 3 -53.57 66.20 -181.25
C LEU A 3 -55.00 65.61 -181.44
N SER A 4 -56.03 65.88 -180.61
CA SER A 4 -56.17 66.38 -179.21
C SER A 4 -57.66 66.50 -178.84
N ARG A 5 -58.15 65.77 -177.82
CA ARG A 5 -59.34 65.99 -176.94
C ARG A 5 -59.60 64.66 -176.19
N ALA A 6 -59.60 64.54 -174.85
CA ALA A 6 -60.30 65.27 -173.77
C ALA A 6 -61.76 64.82 -173.56
N GLY A 7 -62.09 64.36 -172.34
CA GLY A 7 -63.48 64.27 -171.86
C GLY A 7 -64.11 62.88 -171.67
N GLN A 8 -63.37 61.85 -171.23
CA GLN A 8 -64.01 60.65 -170.63
C GLN A 8 -63.94 60.72 -169.09
N PRO A 9 -65.06 60.50 -168.37
CA PRO A 9 -65.05 60.36 -166.91
C PRO A 9 -64.18 59.18 -166.47
N ARG A 10 -63.45 59.34 -165.37
CA ARG A 10 -62.71 58.23 -164.75
C ARG A 10 -63.65 57.34 -163.95
N ASP A 11 -63.39 56.04 -163.97
CA ASP A 11 -63.92 55.12 -162.98
C ASP A 11 -63.21 55.37 -161.63
N PHE A 12 -63.97 55.30 -160.54
CA PHE A 12 -63.51 55.50 -159.15
C PHE A 12 -63.69 54.23 -158.29
N THR A 13 -64.05 53.09 -158.90
CA THR A 13 -64.30 51.83 -158.19
C THR A 13 -63.05 50.97 -157.97
N ASP A 14 -61.94 51.24 -158.68
CA ASP A 14 -60.69 50.53 -158.47
C ASP A 14 -60.04 50.93 -157.13
N LYS A 15 -60.04 49.98 -156.19
CA LYS A 15 -59.44 50.09 -154.85
C LYS A 15 -58.00 49.56 -154.84
N SER A 16 -57.33 49.48 -155.99
CA SER A 16 -55.92 49.13 -156.07
C SER A 16 -55.07 50.15 -155.29
N ILE A 17 -54.39 49.67 -154.25
CA ILE A 17 -53.46 50.48 -153.45
C ILE A 17 -52.36 50.97 -154.40
N THR A 18 -52.19 52.28 -154.54
CA THR A 18 -51.21 52.83 -155.46
C THR A 18 -49.80 52.47 -155.01
N SER A 19 -48.85 52.37 -155.96
CA SER A 19 -47.45 52.06 -155.65
C SER A 19 -46.84 53.02 -154.61
N HIS A 20 -47.27 54.29 -154.62
CA HIS A 20 -46.83 55.29 -153.64
C HIS A 20 -47.36 55.02 -152.23
N GLU A 21 -48.63 54.63 -152.09
CA GLU A 21 -49.20 54.20 -150.80
C GLU A 21 -48.56 52.92 -150.29
N MET A 22 -48.29 51.95 -151.17
CA MET A 22 -47.60 50.71 -150.81
C MET A 22 -46.16 50.98 -150.31
N VAL A 23 -45.40 51.85 -150.97
CA VAL A 23 -44.07 52.28 -150.51
C VAL A 23 -44.16 53.04 -149.18
N THR A 24 -45.18 53.89 -149.00
CA THR A 24 -45.39 54.66 -147.77
C THR A 24 -45.76 53.76 -146.58
N LEU A 25 -46.60 52.76 -146.80
CA LEU A 25 -46.93 51.74 -145.81
C LEU A 25 -45.72 50.88 -145.46
N ARG A 26 -44.92 50.48 -146.46
CA ARG A 26 -43.67 49.75 -146.23
C ARG A 26 -42.68 50.56 -145.40
N MET A 27 -42.44 51.83 -145.74
CA MET A 27 -41.57 52.71 -144.93
C MET A 27 -42.07 52.92 -143.50
N LYS A 28 -43.38 52.92 -143.27
CA LYS A 28 -43.95 52.97 -141.91
C LYS A 28 -43.75 51.65 -141.15
N MET A 29 -43.91 50.52 -141.84
CA MET A 29 -43.68 49.19 -141.28
C MET A 29 -42.21 49.02 -140.89
N GLU A 30 -41.28 49.30 -141.81
CA GLU A 30 -39.82 49.26 -141.60
C GLU A 30 -39.40 50.15 -140.41
N ARG A 31 -39.96 51.36 -140.28
CA ARG A 31 -39.74 52.22 -139.10
C ARG A 31 -40.26 51.58 -137.81
N SER A 32 -41.49 51.05 -137.82
CA SER A 32 -42.06 50.39 -136.64
C SER A 32 -41.32 49.11 -136.25
N GLU A 33 -40.70 48.40 -137.20
CA GLU A 33 -39.83 47.25 -136.94
C GLU A 33 -38.50 47.69 -136.31
N VAL A 34 -37.90 48.78 -136.79
CA VAL A 34 -36.72 49.40 -136.16
C VAL A 34 -37.05 49.87 -134.75
N GLU A 35 -38.10 50.68 -134.55
CA GLU A 35 -38.54 51.16 -133.22
C GLU A 35 -38.82 49.97 -132.28
N LEU A 36 -39.48 48.91 -132.75
CA LEU A 36 -39.74 47.71 -131.97
C LEU A 36 -38.47 46.89 -131.67
N SER A 37 -37.45 46.93 -132.54
CA SER A 37 -36.14 46.36 -132.26
C SER A 37 -35.37 47.17 -131.20
N GLU A 38 -35.44 48.50 -131.26
CA GLU A 38 -34.85 49.42 -130.28
C GLU A 38 -35.51 49.23 -128.90
N ARG A 39 -36.85 49.19 -128.83
CA ARG A 39 -37.58 48.91 -127.58
C ARG A 39 -37.27 47.51 -127.02
N LYS A 40 -37.03 46.50 -127.86
CA LYS A 40 -36.55 45.19 -127.41
C LYS A 40 -35.14 45.25 -126.83
N ALA A 41 -34.22 46.01 -127.44
CA ALA A 41 -32.87 46.21 -126.94
C ALA A 41 -32.85 47.01 -125.61
N GLU A 42 -33.63 48.10 -125.52
CA GLU A 42 -33.85 48.84 -124.28
C GLU A 42 -34.40 47.93 -123.17
N LEU A 43 -35.45 47.15 -123.47
CA LEU A 43 -36.05 46.23 -122.49
C LEU A 43 -35.05 45.17 -122.02
N ALA A 44 -34.26 44.59 -122.92
CA ALA A 44 -33.19 43.65 -122.54
C ALA A 44 -32.12 44.32 -121.67
N GLN A 45 -31.70 45.55 -122.00
CA GLN A 45 -30.75 46.32 -121.19
C GLN A 45 -31.33 46.70 -119.81
N CYS A 46 -32.64 46.96 -119.71
CA CYS A 46 -33.35 47.15 -118.44
C CYS A 46 -33.41 45.85 -117.63
N GLN A 47 -33.72 44.71 -118.26
CA GLN A 47 -33.75 43.40 -117.59
C GLN A 47 -32.37 42.99 -117.06
N THR A 48 -31.29 43.21 -117.81
CA THR A 48 -29.92 42.94 -117.32
C THR A 48 -29.54 43.85 -116.16
N ARG A 49 -29.89 45.14 -116.21
CA ARG A 49 -29.71 46.07 -115.08
C ARG A 49 -30.52 45.67 -113.84
N MET A 50 -31.75 45.19 -114.04
CA MET A 50 -32.62 44.70 -112.97
C MET A 50 -32.01 43.47 -112.29
N ARG A 51 -31.61 42.45 -113.06
CA ARG A 51 -30.94 41.25 -112.52
C ARG A 51 -29.69 41.59 -111.73
N HIS A 52 -28.86 42.49 -112.25
CA HIS A 52 -27.65 42.90 -111.53
C HIS A 52 -27.95 43.65 -110.22
N ALA A 53 -29.03 44.44 -110.17
CA ALA A 53 -29.51 45.05 -108.93
C ALA A 53 -30.13 44.01 -107.96
N GLU A 54 -30.79 42.97 -108.47
CA GLU A 54 -31.31 41.84 -107.67
C GLU A 54 -30.19 41.01 -107.05
N GLU A 55 -29.12 40.74 -107.82
CA GLU A 55 -27.86 40.12 -107.38
C GLU A 55 -27.17 40.95 -106.29
N GLN A 56 -26.88 42.23 -106.56
CA GLN A 56 -26.30 43.15 -105.56
C GLN A 56 -27.16 43.23 -104.28
N ALA A 57 -28.49 43.27 -104.42
CA ALA A 57 -29.39 43.26 -103.28
C ALA A 57 -29.39 41.91 -102.52
N ALA A 58 -29.10 40.78 -103.17
CA ALA A 58 -28.92 39.49 -102.52
C ALA A 58 -27.59 39.46 -101.73
N ASP A 59 -26.48 39.89 -102.33
CA ASP A 59 -25.17 39.97 -101.69
C ASP A 59 -25.19 40.89 -100.45
N LEU A 60 -25.80 42.08 -100.58
CA LEU A 60 -25.99 43.00 -99.45
C LEU A 60 -26.86 42.39 -98.34
N ARG A 61 -27.88 41.58 -98.67
CA ARG A 61 -28.69 40.87 -97.67
C ARG A 61 -27.87 39.79 -96.94
N GLN A 62 -27.03 39.03 -97.64
CA GLN A 62 -26.11 38.07 -97.03
C GLN A 62 -25.07 38.76 -96.13
N HIS A 63 -24.49 39.88 -96.59
CA HIS A 63 -23.53 40.65 -95.78
C HIS A 63 -24.19 41.22 -94.52
N VAL A 64 -25.43 41.72 -94.60
CA VAL A 64 -26.20 42.17 -93.42
C VAL A 64 -26.51 41.01 -92.47
N GLN A 65 -26.78 39.80 -92.97
CA GLN A 65 -26.94 38.62 -92.11
C GLN A 65 -25.64 38.26 -91.38
N LEU A 66 -24.52 38.17 -92.09
CA LEU A 66 -23.21 37.88 -91.48
C LEU A 66 -22.81 38.93 -90.43
N LEU A 67 -23.14 40.20 -90.65
CA LEU A 67 -22.92 41.26 -89.64
C LEU A 67 -23.80 41.08 -88.41
N LYS A 68 -25.07 40.66 -88.55
CA LYS A 68 -25.94 40.34 -87.41
C LYS A 68 -25.41 39.16 -86.60
N GLU A 69 -25.02 38.08 -87.26
CA GLU A 69 -24.43 36.89 -86.61
C GLU A 69 -23.13 37.25 -85.87
N GLN A 70 -22.29 38.09 -86.47
CA GLN A 70 -21.10 38.64 -85.81
C GLN A 70 -21.42 39.56 -84.61
N ILE A 71 -22.51 40.31 -84.64
CA ILE A 71 -22.96 41.14 -83.50
C ILE A 71 -23.42 40.22 -82.37
N THR A 72 -24.31 39.26 -82.64
CA THR A 72 -24.80 38.32 -81.60
C THR A 72 -23.68 37.50 -80.97
N ASN A 73 -22.65 37.12 -81.74
CA ASN A 73 -21.49 36.42 -81.20
C ASN A 73 -20.65 37.33 -80.27
N ARG A 74 -20.50 38.63 -80.60
CA ARG A 74 -19.81 39.60 -79.73
C ARG A 74 -20.62 39.94 -78.48
N GLU A 75 -21.95 40.01 -78.58
CA GLU A 75 -22.85 40.21 -77.44
C GLU A 75 -22.74 39.03 -76.44
N GLN A 76 -22.78 37.79 -76.93
CA GLN A 76 -22.57 36.59 -76.10
C GLN A 76 -21.18 36.59 -75.42
N GLN A 77 -20.11 36.91 -76.17
CA GLN A 77 -18.76 37.04 -75.60
C GLN A 77 -18.70 38.13 -74.52
N HIS A 78 -19.37 39.26 -74.71
CA HIS A 78 -19.44 40.32 -73.72
C HIS A 78 -20.20 39.89 -72.46
N THR A 79 -21.32 39.16 -72.59
CA THR A 79 -22.06 38.61 -71.45
C THR A 79 -21.22 37.62 -70.64
N LEU A 80 -20.45 36.75 -71.28
CA LEU A 80 -19.54 35.81 -70.60
C LEU A 80 -18.44 36.55 -69.83
N LEU A 81 -17.74 37.48 -70.48
CA LEU A 81 -16.69 38.29 -69.85
C LEU A 81 -17.22 39.16 -68.71
N GLN A 82 -18.46 39.66 -68.79
CA GLN A 82 -19.10 40.39 -67.70
C GLN A 82 -19.34 39.47 -66.49
N GLY A 83 -19.79 38.23 -66.72
CA GLY A 83 -19.92 37.21 -65.68
C GLY A 83 -18.59 36.88 -64.99
N ASP A 84 -17.51 36.72 -65.76
CA ASP A 84 -16.16 36.50 -65.21
C ASP A 84 -15.69 37.69 -64.37
N VAL A 85 -15.94 38.93 -64.82
CA VAL A 85 -15.60 40.15 -64.07
C VAL A 85 -16.37 40.24 -62.75
N ASP A 86 -17.67 39.91 -62.73
CA ASP A 86 -18.48 39.96 -61.52
C ASP A 86 -18.16 38.81 -60.55
N ALA A 87 -17.80 37.62 -61.04
CA ALA A 87 -17.25 36.54 -60.22
C ALA A 87 -15.89 36.92 -59.59
N LEU A 88 -15.02 37.60 -60.35
CA LEU A 88 -13.75 38.12 -59.82
C LEU A 88 -13.96 39.23 -58.79
N ARG A 89 -14.94 40.13 -59.00
CA ARG A 89 -15.34 41.15 -58.01
C ARG A 89 -15.83 40.51 -56.70
N GLN A 90 -16.72 39.51 -56.78
CA GLN A 90 -17.20 38.80 -55.59
C GLN A 90 -16.06 38.07 -54.85
N LYS A 91 -15.12 37.48 -55.60
CA LYS A 91 -13.93 36.81 -55.03
C LYS A 91 -12.95 37.80 -54.38
N LEU A 92 -12.80 39.00 -54.93
CA LEU A 92 -11.99 40.08 -54.34
C LEU A 92 -12.65 40.59 -53.05
N GLU A 93 -13.95 40.83 -53.06
CA GLU A 93 -14.70 41.29 -51.89
C GLU A 93 -14.65 40.27 -50.74
N GLY A 94 -14.87 38.99 -51.04
CA GLY A 94 -14.67 37.90 -50.07
C GLY A 94 -13.21 37.74 -49.60
N LYS A 95 -12.23 38.32 -50.30
CA LYS A 95 -10.83 38.40 -49.83
C LYS A 95 -10.58 39.63 -48.95
N ASN A 96 -11.16 40.79 -49.27
CA ASN A 96 -11.10 41.98 -48.43
C ASN A 96 -11.65 41.69 -47.03
N GLN A 97 -12.85 41.09 -46.95
CA GLN A 97 -13.48 40.69 -45.68
C GLN A 97 -12.62 39.66 -44.91
N GLN A 98 -11.89 38.79 -45.60
CA GLN A 98 -10.93 37.85 -44.99
C GLN A 98 -9.61 38.52 -44.53
N MET A 99 -9.28 39.72 -45.02
CA MET A 99 -8.16 40.51 -44.47
C MET A 99 -8.62 41.29 -43.25
N GLU A 100 -9.75 42.00 -43.34
CA GLU A 100 -10.32 42.76 -42.23
C GLU A 100 -10.54 41.89 -40.97
N GLN A 101 -11.06 40.66 -41.12
CA GLN A 101 -11.19 39.70 -40.02
C GLN A 101 -9.85 39.24 -39.41
N ARG A 102 -8.76 39.24 -40.19
CA ARG A 102 -7.40 38.96 -39.70
C ARG A 102 -6.84 40.16 -38.98
N ASP A 103 -7.00 41.37 -39.51
CA ASP A 103 -6.53 42.61 -38.90
C ASP A 103 -7.21 42.82 -37.54
N GLN A 104 -8.54 42.62 -37.47
CA GLN A 104 -9.29 42.58 -36.21
C GLN A 104 -8.87 41.44 -35.26
N ARG A 105 -8.15 40.39 -35.71
CA ARG A 105 -7.57 39.36 -34.81
C ARG A 105 -6.16 39.74 -34.38
N ILE A 106 -5.35 40.36 -35.25
CA ILE A 106 -4.03 40.90 -34.95
C ILE A 106 -4.16 41.98 -33.86
N GLU A 107 -5.04 42.97 -34.05
CA GLU A 107 -5.24 44.07 -33.09
C GLU A 107 -5.66 43.56 -31.68
N ARG A 108 -6.41 42.45 -31.61
CA ARG A 108 -6.73 41.77 -30.34
C ARG A 108 -5.52 41.06 -29.73
N LEU A 109 -4.76 40.32 -30.54
CA LEU A 109 -3.53 39.65 -30.10
C LEU A 109 -2.46 40.64 -29.63
N GLU A 110 -2.37 41.82 -30.24
CA GLU A 110 -1.47 42.91 -29.82
C GLU A 110 -1.89 43.49 -28.46
N LYS A 111 -3.19 43.67 -28.22
CA LYS A 111 -3.73 44.08 -26.90
C LYS A 111 -3.52 43.00 -25.83
N GLU A 112 -3.77 41.73 -26.16
CA GLU A 112 -3.48 40.56 -25.31
C GLU A 112 -1.97 40.51 -24.95
N LEU A 113 -1.08 40.73 -25.93
CA LEU A 113 0.38 40.79 -25.73
C LEU A 113 0.84 42.00 -24.91
N ALA A 114 0.22 43.17 -25.09
CA ALA A 114 0.53 44.37 -24.32
C ALA A 114 0.15 44.20 -22.83
N ALA A 115 -1.02 43.62 -22.56
CA ALA A 115 -1.45 43.29 -21.20
C ALA A 115 -0.50 42.29 -20.54
N ALA A 116 -0.16 41.19 -21.21
CA ALA A 116 0.77 40.18 -20.70
C ALA A 116 2.17 40.75 -20.41
N LYS A 117 2.66 41.71 -21.22
CA LYS A 117 3.92 42.43 -20.95
C LYS A 117 3.82 43.30 -19.69
N GLY A 118 2.68 43.95 -19.45
CA GLY A 118 2.41 44.69 -18.21
C GLY A 118 2.45 43.77 -16.98
N GLU A 119 1.73 42.64 -17.02
CA GLU A 119 1.74 41.65 -15.94
C GLU A 119 3.15 41.14 -15.63
N VAL A 120 3.99 40.87 -16.65
CA VAL A 120 5.38 40.44 -16.45
C VAL A 120 6.22 41.52 -15.75
N ILE A 121 6.02 42.79 -16.05
CA ILE A 121 6.72 43.90 -15.37
C ILE A 121 6.29 43.97 -13.90
N GLU A 122 4.98 43.97 -13.61
CA GLU A 122 4.47 43.95 -12.23
C GLU A 122 4.98 42.76 -11.41
N LYS A 123 5.09 41.58 -12.03
CA LYS A 123 5.61 40.38 -11.37
C LYS A 123 7.10 40.47 -11.09
N ASN A 124 7.89 41.05 -12.01
CA ASN A 124 9.31 41.30 -11.76
C ASN A 124 9.53 42.31 -10.62
N GLU A 125 8.72 43.37 -10.54
CA GLU A 125 8.77 44.31 -9.40
C GLU A 125 8.38 43.64 -8.08
N GLN A 126 7.37 42.77 -8.09
CA GLN A 126 6.96 41.98 -6.91
C GLN A 126 8.07 41.01 -6.45
N ILE A 127 8.81 40.41 -7.39
CA ILE A 127 9.99 39.56 -7.10
C ILE A 127 11.11 40.40 -6.48
N GLN A 128 11.51 41.52 -7.10
CA GLN A 128 12.57 42.40 -6.58
C GLN A 128 12.27 42.92 -5.15
N GLN A 129 11.01 43.29 -4.89
CA GLN A 129 10.57 43.66 -3.54
C GLN A 129 10.67 42.49 -2.54
N SER A 130 10.39 41.26 -2.99
CA SER A 130 10.53 40.05 -2.18
C SER A 130 12.00 39.76 -1.87
N ASP A 131 12.88 39.80 -2.88
CA ASP A 131 14.32 39.56 -2.72
C ASP A 131 14.99 40.58 -1.80
N HIS A 132 14.56 41.85 -1.86
CA HIS A 132 15.02 42.87 -0.92
C HIS A 132 14.58 42.56 0.53
N ARG A 133 13.34 42.11 0.75
CA ARG A 133 12.87 41.68 2.09
C ARG A 133 13.61 40.44 2.58
N THR A 134 13.86 39.46 1.72
CA THR A 134 14.67 38.27 2.03
C THR A 134 16.09 38.69 2.44
N SER A 135 16.71 39.61 1.70
CA SER A 135 18.04 40.16 2.02
C SER A 135 18.07 40.87 3.37
N GLN A 136 17.07 41.69 3.69
CA GLN A 136 16.92 42.31 5.02
C GLN A 136 16.76 41.26 6.13
N MET A 137 16.03 40.17 5.89
CA MET A 137 15.82 39.12 6.89
C MET A 137 17.07 38.25 7.10
N MET A 138 17.83 37.95 6.04
CA MET A 138 19.13 37.26 6.15
C MET A 138 20.12 38.07 7.00
N GLY A 139 20.30 39.37 6.71
CA GLY A 139 21.19 40.23 7.53
C GLY A 139 20.75 40.38 9.00
N ARG A 140 19.46 40.20 9.30
CA ARG A 140 18.96 40.11 10.69
C ARG A 140 19.27 38.77 11.35
N ILE A 141 19.28 37.67 10.60
CA ILE A 141 19.71 36.34 11.08
C ILE A 141 21.21 36.37 11.37
N ASP A 142 22.04 36.86 10.45
CA ASP A 142 23.50 36.97 10.62
C ASP A 142 23.89 37.75 11.89
N GLY A 143 23.19 38.86 12.15
CA GLY A 143 23.38 39.67 13.37
C GLY A 143 22.95 38.95 14.66
N LEU A 144 21.85 38.19 14.61
CA LEU A 144 21.39 37.39 15.76
C LEU A 144 22.30 36.18 16.02
N GLU A 145 22.79 35.50 14.98
CA GLU A 145 23.77 34.42 15.11
C GLU A 145 25.10 34.93 15.69
N THR A 146 25.58 36.09 15.24
CA THR A 146 26.79 36.70 15.79
C THR A 146 26.61 37.01 17.28
N SER A 147 25.48 37.62 17.65
CA SER A 147 25.15 37.92 19.05
C SER A 147 25.01 36.65 19.91
N LEU A 148 24.48 35.55 19.35
CA LEU A 148 24.41 34.25 20.04
C LEU A 148 25.81 33.70 20.33
N ARG A 149 26.71 33.66 19.33
CA ARG A 149 28.10 33.18 19.47
C ARG A 149 28.88 33.99 20.51
N ASP A 150 28.67 35.31 20.56
CA ASP A 150 29.25 36.18 21.60
C ASP A 150 28.75 35.81 23.01
N LYS A 151 27.45 35.48 23.15
CA LYS A 151 26.85 35.07 24.43
C LYS A 151 27.26 33.67 24.87
N GLU A 152 27.46 32.74 23.93
CA GLU A 152 28.07 31.44 24.20
C GLU A 152 29.52 31.62 24.70
N ALA A 153 30.30 32.48 24.06
CA ALA A 153 31.67 32.79 24.49
C ALA A 153 31.73 33.53 25.85
N GLU A 154 30.76 34.40 26.18
CA GLU A 154 30.60 34.96 27.54
C GLU A 154 30.27 33.88 28.58
N LEU A 155 29.33 32.98 28.24
CA LEU A 155 28.91 31.88 29.11
C LEU A 155 30.06 30.92 29.41
N ASP A 156 30.89 30.56 28.42
CA ASP A 156 32.05 29.69 28.64
C ASP A 156 33.13 30.38 29.48
N LYS A 157 33.37 31.68 29.27
CA LYS A 157 34.21 32.49 30.18
C LYS A 157 33.64 32.54 31.60
N ALA A 158 32.32 32.41 31.79
CA ALA A 158 31.70 32.32 33.12
C ALA A 158 31.83 30.91 33.73
N LYS A 159 31.59 29.84 32.96
CA LYS A 159 31.83 28.44 33.36
C LYS A 159 33.27 28.22 33.82
N ILE A 160 34.25 28.69 33.05
CA ILE A 160 35.68 28.59 33.39
C ILE A 160 35.97 29.30 34.71
N ARG A 161 35.48 30.54 34.90
CA ARG A 161 35.64 31.28 36.15
C ARG A 161 35.04 30.52 37.35
N LEU A 162 33.83 29.97 37.21
CA LEU A 162 33.17 29.19 38.25
C LEU A 162 33.93 27.90 38.60
N LEU A 163 34.36 27.13 37.59
CA LEU A 163 35.12 25.89 37.79
C LEU A 163 36.54 26.13 38.34
N SER A 164 37.13 27.30 38.04
CA SER A 164 38.39 27.75 38.63
C SER A 164 38.25 28.34 40.04
N HIS A 165 37.02 28.50 40.55
CA HIS A 165 36.80 29.15 41.84
C HIS A 165 37.34 28.25 42.97
N PRO A 166 38.22 28.76 43.86
CA PRO A 166 38.90 27.92 44.85
C PRO A 166 37.96 27.09 45.72
N ASP A 167 36.77 27.60 46.02
CA ASP A 167 35.82 26.88 46.88
C ASP A 167 35.05 25.78 46.13
N VAL A 168 34.85 25.90 44.81
CA VAL A 168 34.30 24.82 43.97
C VAL A 168 35.33 23.70 43.79
N ILE A 169 36.62 24.06 43.68
CA ILE A 169 37.72 23.10 43.66
C ILE A 169 37.78 22.34 44.99
N LYS A 170 37.77 23.05 46.14
CA LYS A 170 37.75 22.43 47.48
C LYS A 170 36.49 21.58 47.70
N GLU A 171 35.31 22.01 47.25
CA GLU A 171 34.08 21.24 47.36
C GLU A 171 34.24 19.89 46.64
N LYS A 172 34.80 19.90 45.43
CA LYS A 172 35.12 18.67 44.70
C LYS A 172 36.14 17.81 45.44
N GLU A 173 37.27 18.37 45.88
CA GLU A 173 38.30 17.63 46.63
C GLU A 173 37.74 16.97 47.91
N MET A 174 36.87 17.69 48.63
CA MET A 174 36.20 17.20 49.83
C MET A 174 35.18 16.09 49.49
N LYS A 175 34.46 16.23 48.37
CA LYS A 175 33.54 15.20 47.87
C LYS A 175 34.29 13.92 47.45
N ASP A 176 35.31 14.04 46.63
CA ASP A 176 36.16 12.92 46.18
C ASP A 176 36.76 12.18 47.40
N LYS A 177 37.13 12.92 48.45
CA LYS A 177 37.62 12.37 49.73
C LYS A 177 36.53 11.67 50.55
N ILE A 178 35.30 12.20 50.59
CA ILE A 178 34.15 11.54 51.22
C ILE A 178 33.79 10.24 50.49
N GLU A 179 33.82 10.22 49.17
CA GLU A 179 33.57 9.02 48.36
C GLU A 179 34.64 7.94 48.63
N SER A 180 35.92 8.33 48.68
CA SER A 180 37.03 7.43 49.03
C SER A 180 36.89 6.83 50.45
N MET A 181 36.64 7.66 51.47
CA MET A 181 36.42 7.18 52.84
C MET A 181 35.15 6.32 52.98
N THR A 182 34.13 6.55 52.14
CA THR A 182 32.92 5.73 52.11
C THR A 182 33.19 4.34 51.52
N LEU A 183 34.04 4.25 50.48
CA LEU A 183 34.51 2.99 49.92
C LEU A 183 35.37 2.21 50.93
N GLU A 184 36.27 2.89 51.65
CA GLU A 184 37.10 2.28 52.69
C GLU A 184 36.26 1.80 53.88
N LYS A 185 35.33 2.63 54.38
CA LYS A 185 34.36 2.24 55.41
C LYS A 185 33.59 0.97 55.01
N LYS A 186 33.18 0.86 53.73
CA LYS A 186 32.50 -0.34 53.24
C LYS A 186 33.40 -1.58 53.29
N ARG A 187 34.65 -1.49 52.82
CA ARG A 187 35.63 -2.59 52.91
C ARG A 187 35.88 -3.05 54.35
N LEU A 188 36.00 -2.11 55.29
CA LEU A 188 36.17 -2.41 56.71
C LEU A 188 34.91 -3.06 57.31
N GLN A 189 33.70 -2.61 56.91
CA GLN A 189 32.45 -3.25 57.32
C GLN A 189 32.33 -4.69 56.79
N ASP A 190 32.62 -4.91 55.50
CA ASP A 190 32.61 -6.22 54.87
C ASP A 190 33.58 -7.19 55.58
N HIS A 191 34.76 -6.71 56.00
CA HIS A 191 35.74 -7.47 56.77
C HIS A 191 35.28 -7.77 58.20
N ILE A 192 34.70 -6.80 58.92
CA ILE A 192 34.12 -7.00 60.26
C ILE A 192 33.02 -8.06 60.22
N ASP A 193 32.14 -8.01 59.21
CA ASP A 193 31.07 -9.00 59.07
C ASP A 193 31.58 -10.36 58.58
N GLN A 194 32.74 -10.43 57.89
CA GLN A 194 33.43 -11.70 57.62
C GLN A 194 33.98 -12.30 58.93
N LEU A 195 34.67 -11.52 59.76
CA LEU A 195 35.18 -11.97 61.06
C LEU A 195 34.06 -12.48 61.96
N ARG A 196 32.93 -11.76 62.03
CA ARG A 196 31.73 -12.17 62.79
C ARG A 196 31.15 -13.51 62.32
N ARG A 197 31.05 -13.71 61.00
CA ARG A 197 30.59 -14.98 60.42
C ARG A 197 31.55 -16.13 60.75
N ASN A 198 32.86 -15.89 60.70
CA ASN A 198 33.86 -16.89 61.07
C ASN A 198 33.77 -17.25 62.57
N SER A 199 33.73 -16.26 63.47
CA SER A 199 33.64 -16.52 64.91
C SER A 199 32.34 -17.22 65.32
N GLU A 200 31.22 -16.91 64.66
CA GLU A 200 29.95 -17.61 64.91
C GLU A 200 29.96 -19.04 64.35
N LYS A 201 30.62 -19.26 63.20
CA LYS A 201 30.85 -20.61 62.65
C LYS A 201 31.72 -21.44 63.59
N GLU A 202 32.84 -20.92 64.07
CA GLU A 202 33.72 -21.58 65.05
C GLU A 202 32.98 -21.90 66.36
N ARG A 203 32.13 -20.96 66.84
CA ARG A 203 31.28 -21.15 68.03
C ARG A 203 30.25 -22.26 67.83
N LEU A 204 29.64 -22.35 66.64
CA LEU A 204 28.69 -23.41 66.27
C LEU A 204 29.40 -24.76 66.14
N GLU A 205 30.56 -24.83 65.50
CA GLU A 205 31.36 -26.05 65.36
C GLU A 205 31.79 -26.60 66.73
N GLN A 206 32.23 -25.73 67.67
CA GLN A 206 32.48 -26.12 69.06
C GLN A 206 31.21 -26.60 69.78
N GLN A 207 30.07 -25.93 69.54
CA GLN A 207 28.79 -26.35 70.13
C GLN A 207 28.33 -27.71 69.58
N GLU A 208 28.65 -28.05 68.33
CA GLU A 208 28.39 -29.37 67.74
C GLU A 208 29.32 -30.45 68.30
N THR A 209 30.62 -30.18 68.51
CA THR A 209 31.55 -31.15 69.11
C THR A 209 31.15 -31.46 70.56
N TYR A 210 30.87 -30.45 71.39
CA TYR A 210 30.39 -30.68 72.76
C TYR A 210 29.05 -31.43 72.80
N GLN A 211 28.15 -31.21 71.83
CA GLN A 211 26.94 -32.02 71.71
C GLN A 211 27.23 -33.47 71.28
N ALA A 212 28.21 -33.72 70.41
CA ALA A 212 28.61 -35.06 70.00
C ALA A 212 29.20 -35.85 71.18
N GLU A 213 30.10 -35.23 71.94
CA GLU A 213 30.64 -35.77 73.21
C GLU A 213 29.52 -36.07 74.22
N LEU A 214 28.57 -35.14 74.41
CA LEU A 214 27.41 -35.34 75.28
C LEU A 214 26.45 -36.45 74.80
N ARG A 215 26.39 -36.75 73.51
CA ARG A 215 25.65 -37.92 72.97
C ARG A 215 26.41 -39.22 73.23
N GLN A 216 27.72 -39.22 73.00
CA GLN A 216 28.58 -40.39 73.24
C GLN A 216 28.59 -40.77 74.73
N LEU A 217 28.71 -39.80 75.64
CA LEU A 217 28.66 -40.03 77.08
C LEU A 217 27.30 -40.58 77.53
N ARG A 218 26.17 -40.12 76.95
CA ARG A 218 24.84 -40.72 77.22
C ARG A 218 24.78 -42.17 76.74
N CYS A 219 25.21 -42.46 75.52
CA CYS A 219 25.25 -43.82 75.00
C CYS A 219 26.12 -44.76 75.87
N ASN A 220 27.27 -44.27 76.34
CA ASN A 220 28.12 -45.01 77.29
C ASN A 220 27.40 -45.28 78.62
N VAL A 221 26.69 -44.29 79.18
CA VAL A 221 25.88 -44.46 80.40
C VAL A 221 24.73 -45.44 80.18
N GLU A 222 24.00 -45.35 79.07
CA GLU A 222 22.92 -46.29 78.71
C GLU A 222 23.43 -47.73 78.53
N ASN A 223 24.64 -47.91 78.00
CA ASN A 223 25.25 -49.22 77.86
C ASN A 223 25.72 -49.78 79.21
N LEU A 224 26.32 -48.94 80.07
CA LEU A 224 26.66 -49.32 81.45
C LEU A 224 25.41 -49.62 82.30
N GLN A 225 24.29 -48.94 82.06
CA GLN A 225 23.00 -49.23 82.70
C GLN A 225 22.42 -50.58 82.25
N LYS A 226 22.55 -50.96 80.98
CA LYS A 226 22.20 -52.31 80.50
C LYS A 226 23.11 -53.38 81.10
N GLU A 227 24.43 -53.14 81.11
CA GLU A 227 25.42 -54.01 81.74
C GLU A 227 25.23 -54.18 83.26
N LEU A 228 24.61 -53.21 83.94
CA LEU A 228 24.18 -53.34 85.33
C LEU A 228 22.91 -54.18 85.42
N ALA A 229 21.86 -53.86 84.65
CA ALA A 229 20.61 -54.63 84.64
C ALA A 229 20.80 -56.12 84.26
N ASP A 230 21.66 -56.42 83.29
CA ASP A 230 22.01 -57.79 82.90
C ASP A 230 22.74 -58.53 84.04
N ARG A 231 23.55 -57.82 84.84
CA ARG A 231 24.19 -58.37 86.05
C ARG A 231 23.20 -58.52 87.21
N ASP A 232 22.25 -57.61 87.37
CA ASP A 232 21.22 -57.69 88.39
C ASP A 232 20.30 -58.91 88.12
N VAL A 233 19.86 -59.12 86.87
CA VAL A 233 19.12 -60.34 86.47
C VAL A 233 19.95 -61.61 86.67
N LEU A 234 21.25 -61.58 86.40
CA LEU A 234 22.15 -62.72 86.68
C LEU A 234 22.27 -62.99 88.19
N LEU A 235 22.32 -61.95 89.02
CA LEU A 235 22.33 -62.06 90.48
C LEU A 235 20.99 -62.57 91.02
N GLU A 236 19.85 -62.10 90.50
CA GLU A 236 18.53 -62.64 90.83
C GLU A 236 18.43 -64.12 90.48
N SER A 237 18.87 -64.53 89.28
CA SER A 237 18.91 -65.95 88.89
C SER A 237 19.82 -66.80 89.78
N GLN A 238 20.97 -66.25 90.22
CA GLN A 238 21.85 -66.93 91.19
C GLN A 238 21.20 -67.02 92.58
N ASN A 239 20.53 -65.95 93.04
CA ASN A 239 19.81 -65.94 94.31
C ASN A 239 18.61 -66.88 94.32
N GLU A 240 17.86 -66.98 93.22
CA GLU A 240 16.77 -67.95 93.07
C GLU A 240 17.30 -69.39 93.10
N LYS A 241 18.43 -69.65 92.43
CA LYS A 241 19.11 -70.96 92.45
C LYS A 241 19.70 -71.32 93.83
N ILE A 242 20.18 -70.33 94.59
CA ILE A 242 20.55 -70.51 96.00
C ILE A 242 19.29 -70.85 96.81
N GLY A 243 18.19 -70.14 96.59
CA GLY A 243 16.89 -70.42 97.20
C GLY A 243 16.35 -71.83 96.88
N ASP A 244 16.58 -72.36 95.68
CA ASP A 244 16.26 -73.75 95.35
C ASP A 244 17.15 -74.74 96.09
N MET A 245 18.46 -74.49 96.18
CA MET A 245 19.34 -75.33 97.03
C MET A 245 18.95 -75.27 98.51
N ASP A 246 18.48 -74.13 99.02
CA ASP A 246 17.93 -74.01 100.38
C ASP A 246 16.59 -74.76 100.53
N ARG A 247 15.74 -74.82 99.50
CA ARG A 247 14.52 -75.65 99.48
C ARG A 247 14.85 -77.15 99.43
N GLU A 248 15.86 -77.55 98.66
CA GLU A 248 16.38 -78.94 98.66
C GLU A 248 17.01 -79.30 100.01
N LEU A 249 17.77 -78.39 100.63
CA LEU A 249 18.34 -78.56 101.95
C LEU A 249 17.26 -78.64 103.04
N ALA A 250 16.21 -77.82 102.93
CA ALA A 250 15.07 -77.83 103.85
C ALA A 250 14.23 -79.11 103.72
N THR A 251 13.93 -79.57 102.49
CA THR A 251 13.22 -80.84 102.27
C THR A 251 14.07 -82.05 102.63
N SER A 252 15.39 -81.99 102.46
CA SER A 252 16.33 -82.99 102.97
C SER A 252 16.33 -83.04 104.51
N LYS A 253 16.38 -81.88 105.19
CA LYS A 253 16.16 -81.78 106.64
C LYS A 253 14.80 -82.35 107.06
N GLN A 254 13.73 -82.06 106.32
CA GLN A 254 12.38 -82.52 106.65
C GLN A 254 12.24 -84.05 106.52
N ARG A 255 12.88 -84.67 105.51
CA ARG A 255 13.01 -86.14 105.41
C ARG A 255 13.79 -86.73 106.59
N LEU A 256 14.84 -86.02 107.04
CA LEU A 256 15.63 -86.40 108.22
C LEU A 256 14.82 -86.28 109.53
N GLN A 257 13.89 -85.33 109.60
CA GLN A 257 13.05 -85.07 110.77
C GLN A 257 11.84 -86.03 110.86
N THR A 258 11.19 -86.38 109.74
CA THR A 258 10.15 -87.42 109.73
C THR A 258 10.69 -88.83 109.97
N ALA A 259 11.97 -89.08 109.67
CA ALA A 259 12.66 -90.33 110.01
C ALA A 259 12.88 -90.53 111.53
N ILE A 260 12.66 -89.51 112.36
CA ILE A 260 12.98 -89.52 113.81
C ILE A 260 11.72 -89.65 114.69
N THR A 261 10.52 -89.32 114.20
CA THR A 261 9.30 -89.31 115.03
C THR A 261 8.43 -90.57 114.91
N ASP A 262 8.23 -91.12 113.70
CA ASP A 262 7.10 -92.01 113.42
C ASP A 262 7.44 -93.51 113.37
N LYS A 263 8.44 -93.95 114.15
CA LYS A 263 8.80 -95.38 114.31
C LYS A 263 8.93 -95.88 115.75
N GLY A 264 8.54 -95.07 116.74
CA GLY A 264 8.63 -95.44 118.16
C GLY A 264 7.37 -96.03 118.79
N ALA A 265 6.18 -95.81 118.21
CA ALA A 265 4.93 -95.85 119.00
C ALA A 265 3.89 -96.93 118.65
N GLU A 266 3.86 -97.49 117.42
CA GLU A 266 2.72 -98.34 116.98
C GLU A 266 3.07 -99.77 116.52
N GLU A 267 4.33 -100.09 116.16
CA GLU A 267 4.64 -101.42 115.61
C GLU A 267 4.81 -102.54 116.67
N LEU A 268 4.86 -102.21 117.96
CA LEU A 268 4.91 -103.19 119.06
C LEU A 268 3.58 -103.91 119.36
N HIS A 269 2.48 -103.56 118.68
CA HIS A 269 1.17 -104.19 118.92
C HIS A 269 0.67 -105.10 117.78
N ARG A 270 1.48 -105.35 116.75
CA ARG A 270 1.11 -106.20 115.59
C ARG A 270 2.03 -107.41 115.37
N GLU A 271 2.84 -107.76 116.37
CA GLU A 271 3.91 -108.76 116.30
C GLU A 271 3.43 -110.22 116.16
N VAL A 272 2.19 -110.54 116.55
CA VAL A 272 1.83 -111.90 116.99
C VAL A 272 1.06 -112.76 115.96
N GLU A 273 0.33 -112.16 115.00
CA GLU A 273 -0.66 -112.92 114.19
C GLU A 273 -0.28 -113.15 112.72
N SER A 274 0.25 -112.15 112.01
CA SER A 274 0.52 -112.30 110.55
C SER A 274 1.71 -113.23 110.24
N ALA A 275 2.60 -113.47 111.20
CA ALA A 275 3.69 -114.45 111.08
C ALA A 275 3.22 -115.92 111.13
N ARG A 276 1.92 -116.17 111.37
CA ARG A 276 1.25 -117.45 111.10
C ARG A 276 0.54 -117.50 109.73
N GLY A 277 0.64 -116.42 108.94
CA GLY A 277 0.26 -116.34 107.53
C GLY A 277 1.40 -116.81 106.59
N GLU A 278 1.98 -117.96 106.94
CA GLU A 278 2.95 -118.74 106.17
C GLU A 278 2.84 -118.64 104.63
N ILE A 279 4.00 -118.46 103.97
CA ILE A 279 4.67 -119.42 103.04
C ILE A 279 3.88 -120.01 101.84
N ASP A 280 2.56 -119.87 101.76
CA ASP A 280 1.67 -120.56 100.81
C ASP A 280 1.63 -119.93 99.40
N LYS A 281 1.97 -118.62 99.26
CA LYS A 281 1.74 -117.87 98.00
C LYS A 281 2.98 -117.24 97.38
N LEU A 282 4.16 -117.80 97.68
CA LEU A 282 5.43 -117.53 96.98
C LEU A 282 5.49 -118.19 95.59
N LEU A 283 4.37 -118.21 94.85
CA LEU A 283 4.21 -119.03 93.62
C LEU A 283 3.32 -118.40 92.52
N LYS A 284 2.94 -117.12 92.63
CA LYS A 284 2.18 -116.44 91.56
C LYS A 284 2.67 -115.01 91.26
N ILE A 285 3.30 -114.90 90.08
CA ILE A 285 3.14 -113.78 89.13
C ILE A 285 3.76 -112.44 89.59
N VAL A 286 4.90 -111.94 89.09
CA VAL A 286 5.95 -112.47 88.19
C VAL A 286 5.45 -113.13 86.89
N ARG A 287 4.54 -112.46 86.16
CA ARG A 287 4.10 -112.93 84.82
C ARG A 287 3.49 -111.89 83.86
N GLN A 288 3.13 -110.71 84.35
CA GLN A 288 2.73 -109.54 83.55
C GLN A 288 3.40 -108.28 84.16
N LEU A 289 3.99 -107.33 83.42
CA LEU A 289 4.31 -107.24 81.99
C LEU A 289 3.16 -107.43 80.97
N GLU A 290 2.23 -106.47 80.97
CA GLU A 290 1.31 -106.00 79.90
C GLU A 290 0.46 -104.90 80.58
N LYS A 291 0.21 -103.68 80.08
CA LYS A 291 0.44 -102.97 78.80
C LYS A 291 0.69 -101.47 79.05
N GLU A 292 1.56 -100.78 78.31
CA GLU A 292 1.33 -100.04 77.04
C GLU A 292 0.31 -98.86 77.05
N ASN A 293 0.77 -97.67 77.50
CA ASN A 293 1.06 -96.45 76.69
C ASN A 293 0.01 -95.69 75.78
N THR A 294 0.13 -94.34 75.76
CA THR A 294 -0.08 -93.33 74.66
C THR A 294 -1.44 -92.74 74.16
N GLN A 295 -1.35 -91.46 73.69
CA GLN A 295 -2.11 -90.66 72.64
C GLN A 295 -2.80 -89.33 73.11
N LEU A 296 -2.90 -88.18 72.36
CA LEU A 296 -2.20 -87.68 71.14
C LEU A 296 -2.03 -86.11 70.99
N SER A 297 -2.81 -85.35 70.16
CA SER A 297 -2.59 -83.91 69.75
C SER A 297 -3.88 -83.24 69.16
N SER A 298 -4.07 -81.96 68.71
CA SER A 298 -3.27 -80.75 68.31
C SER A 298 -4.12 -79.43 68.54
N GLN A 299 -4.12 -78.20 67.96
CA GLN A 299 -3.60 -77.35 66.80
C GLN A 299 -4.10 -75.85 67.05
N CYS A 300 -3.91 -74.69 66.35
CA CYS A 300 -2.95 -74.05 65.38
C CYS A 300 -3.29 -72.52 65.08
N LYS A 301 -2.37 -71.71 64.49
CA LYS A 301 -2.54 -70.43 63.65
C LYS A 301 -3.01 -69.06 64.29
N GLN A 302 -2.92 -67.83 63.70
CA GLN A 302 -2.01 -67.08 62.74
C GLN A 302 -2.29 -65.50 62.66
N LEU A 303 -1.23 -64.67 62.51
CA LEU A 303 -1.02 -63.38 61.72
C LEU A 303 -1.81 -62.00 61.85
N GLN A 304 -1.05 -60.89 62.11
CA GLN A 304 -0.90 -59.55 61.41
C GLN A 304 -1.86 -58.27 61.49
N ASN A 305 -1.27 -57.08 61.84
CA ASN A 305 -1.49 -55.60 61.50
C ASN A 305 -2.85 -54.79 61.63
N ALA A 306 -2.77 -53.46 62.00
CA ALA A 306 -3.41 -52.24 61.37
C ALA A 306 -3.65 -50.96 62.30
N ILE A 307 -4.10 -49.80 61.75
CA ILE A 307 -4.24 -48.41 62.36
C ILE A 307 -5.57 -47.68 61.91
N ASP A 308 -5.97 -46.53 62.54
CA ASP A 308 -7.31 -45.84 62.51
C ASP A 308 -7.53 -44.53 61.65
N ARG A 309 -8.84 -44.28 61.32
CA ARG A 309 -9.76 -43.11 61.03
C ARG A 309 -9.28 -41.61 60.98
N GLY A 310 -10.02 -40.58 60.47
CA GLY A 310 -11.33 -40.41 59.74
C GLY A 310 -11.98 -38.96 59.78
N GLY A 311 -13.01 -38.63 58.96
CA GLY A 311 -13.91 -37.40 59.01
C GLY A 311 -13.75 -36.30 57.88
N THR A 312 -14.59 -35.29 57.55
CA THR A 312 -16.07 -34.89 57.58
C THR A 312 -16.19 -33.32 57.42
N GLU A 313 -17.19 -32.60 56.83
CA GLU A 313 -18.32 -32.81 55.89
C GLU A 313 -19.02 -31.44 55.46
N ALA A 314 -19.84 -31.38 54.36
CA ALA A 314 -20.95 -30.42 54.01
C ALA A 314 -20.73 -28.87 53.76
N SER A 315 -21.63 -28.03 53.16
CA SER A 315 -22.66 -28.13 52.07
C SER A 315 -23.38 -26.76 51.73
N SER A 316 -23.92 -26.59 50.50
CA SER A 316 -24.97 -25.60 50.02
C SER A 316 -24.67 -24.06 50.06
N GLY A 317 -25.26 -23.12 49.27
CA GLY A 317 -26.40 -23.09 48.31
C GLY A 317 -27.67 -22.48 48.95
N THR A 318 -28.45 -21.53 48.39
CA THR A 318 -28.67 -21.07 46.98
C THR A 318 -29.40 -19.71 46.95
N LEU A 319 -29.07 -18.75 46.05
CA LEU A 319 -29.97 -17.60 45.75
C LEU A 319 -29.73 -16.87 44.39
N THR A 320 -29.04 -17.48 43.42
CA THR A 320 -28.62 -16.82 42.17
C THR A 320 -29.08 -17.61 40.93
N LYS A 321 -30.03 -17.05 40.16
CA LYS A 321 -30.38 -17.58 38.82
C LYS A 321 -30.88 -16.53 37.83
N VAL A 322 -31.95 -15.80 38.13
CA VAL A 322 -32.45 -14.70 37.26
C VAL A 322 -31.37 -13.62 37.07
N ARG A 323 -30.63 -13.30 38.14
CA ARG A 323 -29.47 -12.38 38.07
C ARG A 323 -28.27 -12.94 37.31
N ILE A 324 -28.24 -14.25 37.01
CA ILE A 324 -27.19 -14.85 36.17
C ILE A 324 -27.52 -14.62 34.69
N GLU A 325 -28.77 -14.80 34.28
CA GLU A 325 -29.18 -14.68 32.87
C GLU A 325 -28.98 -13.24 32.33
N GLU A 326 -29.37 -12.20 33.07
CA GLU A 326 -29.07 -10.80 32.73
C GLU A 326 -27.56 -10.52 32.61
N LEU A 327 -26.76 -11.09 33.53
CA LEU A 327 -25.31 -10.93 33.53
C LEU A 327 -24.65 -11.73 32.41
N GLU A 328 -25.21 -12.88 32.02
CA GLU A 328 -24.75 -13.66 30.88
C GLU A 328 -25.06 -13.00 29.54
N GLU A 329 -26.19 -12.30 29.39
CA GLU A 329 -26.50 -11.55 28.17
C GLU A 329 -25.60 -10.33 28.03
N ALA A 330 -25.42 -9.55 29.11
CA ALA A 330 -24.43 -8.48 29.16
C ALA A 330 -22.98 -8.99 28.99
N LEU A 331 -22.67 -10.21 29.44
CA LEU A 331 -21.38 -10.86 29.20
C LEU A 331 -21.21 -11.26 27.72
N ARG A 332 -22.27 -11.73 27.04
CA ARG A 332 -22.22 -12.06 25.60
C ARG A 332 -22.00 -10.81 24.75
N GLU A 333 -22.71 -9.71 25.02
CA GLU A 333 -22.50 -8.44 24.31
C GLU A 333 -21.11 -7.86 24.59
N SER A 334 -20.69 -7.80 25.85
CA SER A 334 -19.35 -7.30 26.20
C SER A 334 -18.21 -8.19 25.69
N VAL A 335 -18.41 -9.51 25.56
CA VAL A 335 -17.47 -10.42 24.87
C VAL A 335 -17.45 -10.16 23.36
N SER A 336 -18.60 -9.90 22.71
CA SER A 336 -18.62 -9.54 21.28
C SER A 336 -17.88 -8.22 21.01
N ILE A 337 -18.19 -7.18 21.79
CA ILE A 337 -17.50 -5.87 21.72
C ILE A 337 -16.01 -6.02 22.05
N THR A 338 -15.64 -6.89 22.99
CA THR A 338 -14.23 -7.19 23.28
C THR A 338 -13.55 -7.91 22.11
N ALA A 339 -14.21 -8.90 21.50
CA ALA A 339 -13.67 -9.64 20.35
C ALA A 339 -13.48 -8.74 19.12
N GLU A 340 -14.45 -7.88 18.79
CA GLU A 340 -14.32 -6.87 17.72
C GLU A 340 -13.19 -5.87 18.02
N ARG A 341 -13.08 -5.44 19.28
CA ARG A 341 -12.01 -4.54 19.73
C ARG A 341 -10.63 -5.23 19.72
N GLU A 342 -10.56 -6.53 19.98
CA GLU A 342 -9.33 -7.33 19.88
C GLU A 342 -8.94 -7.58 18.41
N VAL A 343 -9.90 -7.83 17.52
CA VAL A 343 -9.66 -7.87 16.07
C VAL A 343 -9.12 -6.53 15.59
N HIS A 344 -9.77 -5.41 15.91
CA HIS A 344 -9.24 -4.08 15.55
C HIS A 344 -7.89 -3.77 16.21
N LEU A 345 -7.64 -4.16 17.46
CA LEU A 345 -6.33 -4.02 18.10
C LEU A 345 -5.26 -4.89 17.43
N SER A 346 -5.58 -6.10 16.98
CA SER A 346 -4.65 -6.97 16.24
C SER A 346 -4.34 -6.41 14.85
N GLN A 347 -5.34 -5.87 14.15
CA GLN A 347 -5.19 -5.19 12.86
C GLN A 347 -4.35 -3.91 13.01
N GLN A 348 -4.61 -3.08 14.03
CA GLN A 348 -3.78 -1.91 14.35
C GLN A 348 -2.35 -2.31 14.74
N LYS A 349 -2.15 -3.37 15.55
CA LYS A 349 -0.82 -3.90 15.86
C LYS A 349 -0.09 -4.40 14.61
N HIS A 350 -0.79 -5.03 13.67
CA HIS A 350 -0.21 -5.47 12.40
C HIS A 350 0.23 -4.30 11.52
N ILE A 351 -0.62 -3.28 11.35
CA ILE A 351 -0.29 -2.04 10.64
C ILE A 351 0.88 -1.31 11.32
N LEU A 352 0.86 -1.18 12.65
CA LEU A 352 1.97 -0.60 13.41
C LEU A 352 3.27 -1.40 13.26
N HIS A 353 3.21 -2.73 13.19
CA HIS A 353 4.39 -3.56 12.95
C HIS A 353 4.93 -3.33 11.53
N GLN A 354 4.07 -3.34 10.52
CA GLN A 354 4.44 -3.08 9.12
C GLN A 354 5.06 -1.69 8.93
N VAL A 355 4.48 -0.64 9.53
CA VAL A 355 5.01 0.73 9.48
C VAL A 355 6.32 0.86 10.25
N ASN A 356 6.48 0.20 11.40
CA ASN A 356 7.76 0.18 12.12
C ASN A 356 8.86 -0.58 11.36
N GLN A 357 8.50 -1.64 10.63
CA GLN A 357 9.43 -2.37 9.77
C GLN A 357 9.88 -1.47 8.60
N GLN A 358 8.95 -0.89 7.85
CA GLN A 358 9.26 0.10 6.79
C GLN A 358 10.13 1.25 7.29
N LEU A 359 9.84 1.78 8.50
CA LEU A 359 10.65 2.83 9.13
C LEU A 359 12.05 2.36 9.56
N SER A 360 12.19 1.10 9.97
CA SER A 360 13.49 0.48 10.27
C SER A 360 14.33 0.31 9.00
N ASP A 361 13.73 -0.21 7.94
CA ASP A 361 14.40 -0.48 6.67
C ASP A 361 14.82 0.82 5.99
N ALA A 362 13.93 1.83 5.92
CA ALA A 362 14.26 3.16 5.41
C ALA A 362 15.34 3.88 6.25
N ARG A 363 15.39 3.68 7.58
CA ARG A 363 16.47 4.21 8.44
C ARG A 363 17.81 3.53 8.15
N ARG A 364 17.80 2.22 7.94
CA ARG A 364 18.99 1.43 7.59
C ARG A 364 19.53 1.88 6.22
N GLU A 365 18.67 1.97 5.22
CA GLU A 365 18.99 2.48 3.89
C GLU A 365 19.58 3.89 3.96
N ASN A 366 18.99 4.80 4.76
CA ASN A 366 19.54 6.14 4.94
C ASN A 366 20.96 6.12 5.55
N ALA A 367 21.24 5.20 6.48
CA ALA A 367 22.58 5.03 7.05
C ALA A 367 23.58 4.46 6.04
N GLU A 368 23.18 3.46 5.24
CA GLU A 368 24.00 2.87 4.19
C GLU A 368 24.29 3.88 3.05
N LEU A 369 23.31 4.69 2.64
CA LEU A 369 23.47 5.80 1.70
C LEU A 369 24.42 6.89 2.24
N ARG A 370 24.21 7.35 3.48
CA ARG A 370 25.12 8.32 4.14
C ARG A 370 26.55 7.81 4.20
N LYS A 371 26.73 6.51 4.50
CA LYS A 371 28.05 5.86 4.48
C LYS A 371 28.68 5.87 3.09
N ARG A 372 27.93 5.50 2.04
CA ARG A 372 28.40 5.55 0.64
C ARG A 372 28.79 6.97 0.20
N VAL A 373 28.05 8.00 0.61
CA VAL A 373 28.38 9.41 0.32
C VAL A 373 29.63 9.88 1.10
N ALA A 374 29.81 9.43 2.34
CA ALA A 374 30.97 9.80 3.15
C ALA A 374 32.26 9.10 2.69
N GLU A 375 32.22 7.77 2.51
CA GLU A 375 33.41 6.92 2.30
C GLU A 375 33.74 6.65 0.82
N GLY A 376 32.81 6.87 -0.11
CA GLY A 376 33.00 6.58 -1.54
C GLY A 376 34.04 7.46 -2.25
N SER A 377 34.49 7.03 -3.43
CA SER A 377 35.24 7.87 -4.36
C SER A 377 34.34 8.89 -5.08
N THR A 378 34.91 9.81 -5.85
CA THR A 378 34.14 10.73 -6.71
C THR A 378 33.28 9.96 -7.72
N GLY A 379 33.84 8.91 -8.34
CA GLY A 379 33.11 8.04 -9.28
C GLY A 379 31.95 7.28 -8.62
N ASP A 380 32.11 6.84 -7.36
CA ASP A 380 31.01 6.19 -6.62
C ASP A 380 29.87 7.18 -6.32
N ARG A 381 30.21 8.44 -6.03
CA ARG A 381 29.22 9.53 -5.84
C ARG A 381 28.51 9.86 -7.15
N GLU A 382 29.23 9.94 -8.28
CA GLU A 382 28.64 10.15 -9.62
C GLU A 382 27.75 9.00 -10.08
N GLN A 383 28.08 7.74 -9.71
CA GLN A 383 27.21 6.59 -9.97
C GLN A 383 25.98 6.62 -9.07
N LEU A 384 26.13 7.00 -7.80
CA LEU A 384 25.00 7.13 -6.86
C LEU A 384 24.04 8.25 -7.28
N MET A 385 24.56 9.39 -7.73
CA MET A 385 23.75 10.49 -8.29
C MET A 385 22.95 10.02 -9.51
N ARG A 386 23.60 9.37 -10.48
CA ARG A 386 22.91 8.81 -11.66
C ARG A 386 21.84 7.78 -11.30
N ALA A 387 22.06 6.95 -10.28
CA ALA A 387 21.06 6.01 -9.80
C ALA A 387 19.84 6.74 -9.20
N LEU A 388 20.06 7.71 -8.31
CA LEU A 388 19.00 8.52 -7.71
C LEU A 388 18.23 9.37 -8.75
N GLU A 389 18.91 9.82 -9.81
CA GLU A 389 18.30 10.51 -10.95
C GLU A 389 17.43 9.57 -11.80
N ALA A 390 17.87 8.32 -12.01
CA ALA A 390 17.07 7.30 -12.69
C ALA A 390 15.82 6.90 -11.88
N GLU A 391 15.97 6.64 -10.58
CA GLU A 391 14.85 6.38 -9.66
C GLU A 391 13.87 7.56 -9.62
N ARG A 392 14.38 8.81 -9.53
CA ARG A 392 13.55 10.02 -9.58
C ARG A 392 12.79 10.14 -10.91
N ARG A 393 13.40 9.80 -12.05
CA ARG A 393 12.71 9.76 -13.35
C ARG A 393 11.60 8.70 -13.36
N GLN A 394 11.87 7.50 -12.86
CA GLN A 394 10.89 6.42 -12.76
C GLN A 394 9.71 6.77 -11.85
N HIS A 395 9.96 7.39 -10.68
CA HIS A 395 8.90 7.86 -9.78
C HIS A 395 8.04 8.96 -10.39
N ILE A 396 8.62 9.87 -11.19
CA ILE A 396 7.86 10.90 -11.91
C ILE A 396 6.97 10.26 -12.98
N GLU A 397 7.48 9.29 -13.74
CA GLU A 397 6.71 8.55 -14.75
C GLU A 397 5.52 7.79 -14.12
N GLN A 398 5.77 7.02 -13.04
CA GLN A 398 4.73 6.32 -12.28
C GLN A 398 3.66 7.28 -11.72
N LEU A 399 4.08 8.44 -11.18
CA LEU A 399 3.15 9.43 -10.61
C LEU A 399 2.28 10.06 -11.70
N LEU A 400 2.84 10.32 -12.89
CA LEU A 400 2.08 10.82 -14.04
C LEU A 400 1.11 9.76 -14.58
N GLN A 401 1.53 8.48 -14.68
CA GLN A 401 0.66 7.37 -15.07
C GLN A 401 -0.52 7.22 -14.10
N LEU A 402 -0.26 7.10 -12.79
CA LEU A 402 -1.32 6.97 -11.77
C LEU A 402 -2.29 8.15 -11.78
N LYS A 403 -1.80 9.36 -12.08
CA LYS A 403 -2.61 10.57 -12.22
C LYS A 403 -3.45 10.57 -13.51
N GLN A 404 -2.92 10.04 -14.61
CA GLN A 404 -3.68 9.83 -15.85
C GLN A 404 -4.78 8.79 -15.65
N GLU A 405 -4.47 7.66 -15.01
CA GLU A 405 -5.42 6.60 -14.65
C GLU A 405 -6.52 7.11 -13.72
N ALA A 406 -6.18 7.85 -12.67
CA ALA A 406 -7.15 8.47 -11.77
C ALA A 406 -8.06 9.49 -12.47
N LEU A 407 -7.53 10.27 -13.42
CA LEU A 407 -8.33 11.19 -14.23
C LEU A 407 -9.26 10.44 -15.19
N MET A 408 -8.81 9.36 -15.82
CA MET A 408 -9.66 8.50 -16.67
C MET A 408 -10.77 7.82 -15.84
N ALA A 409 -10.45 7.29 -14.66
CA ALA A 409 -11.43 6.70 -13.74
C ALA A 409 -12.48 7.73 -13.29
N ALA A 410 -12.06 8.95 -12.94
CA ALA A 410 -12.98 10.03 -12.58
C ALA A 410 -13.87 10.48 -13.75
N ILE A 411 -13.38 10.46 -14.99
CA ILE A 411 -14.18 10.73 -16.19
C ILE A 411 -15.22 9.62 -16.40
N ALA A 412 -14.81 8.35 -16.28
CA ALA A 412 -15.70 7.19 -16.40
C ALA A 412 -16.79 7.19 -15.31
N GLU A 413 -16.46 7.60 -14.07
CA GLU A 413 -17.43 7.81 -13.00
C GLU A 413 -18.45 8.91 -13.36
N LYS A 414 -18.01 10.04 -13.96
CA LYS A 414 -18.95 11.09 -14.39
C LYS A 414 -19.79 10.66 -15.59
N ASP A 415 -19.28 9.81 -16.49
CA ASP A 415 -20.08 9.22 -17.56
C ASP A 415 -21.12 8.22 -17.04
N ALA A 416 -20.76 7.38 -16.06
CA ALA A 416 -21.73 6.53 -15.36
C ALA A 416 -22.81 7.36 -14.65
N HIS A 417 -22.43 8.46 -14.00
CA HIS A 417 -23.36 9.38 -13.35
C HIS A 417 -24.29 10.09 -14.36
N LEU A 418 -23.77 10.53 -15.51
CA LEU A 418 -24.58 11.10 -16.59
C LEU A 418 -25.60 10.09 -17.12
N ALA A 419 -25.18 8.85 -17.39
CA ALA A 419 -26.07 7.79 -17.86
C ALA A 419 -27.18 7.47 -16.84
N LEU A 420 -26.91 7.57 -15.53
CA LEU A 420 -27.92 7.43 -14.49
C LEU A 420 -28.90 8.61 -14.45
N LEU A 421 -28.43 9.86 -14.53
CA LEU A 421 -29.27 11.06 -14.54
C LEU A 421 -30.16 11.16 -15.80
N GLU A 422 -29.62 10.79 -16.96
CA GLU A 422 -30.36 10.77 -18.22
C GLU A 422 -31.42 9.65 -18.21
N LYS A 423 -31.12 8.51 -17.57
CA LYS A 423 -32.09 7.41 -17.35
C LYS A 423 -33.17 7.74 -16.33
N SER A 424 -32.85 8.48 -15.26
CA SER A 424 -33.80 8.89 -14.23
C SER A 424 -34.67 10.10 -14.61
N ARG A 425 -34.35 10.78 -15.72
CA ARG A 425 -34.96 12.06 -16.16
C ARG A 425 -34.73 13.19 -15.14
N ALA A 426 -33.53 13.27 -14.58
CA ALA A 426 -33.13 14.35 -13.69
C ALA A 426 -33.26 15.75 -14.34
N PRO A 427 -33.34 16.83 -13.54
CA PRO A 427 -33.35 18.20 -14.04
C PRO A 427 -32.19 18.49 -15.01
N ARG A 428 -32.47 19.25 -16.08
CA ARG A 428 -31.45 19.61 -17.09
C ARG A 428 -30.24 20.31 -16.48
N GLU A 429 -30.47 21.12 -15.45
CA GLU A 429 -29.41 21.85 -14.74
C GLU A 429 -28.42 20.89 -14.06
N GLU A 430 -28.89 19.82 -13.43
CA GLU A 430 -28.04 18.79 -12.82
C GLU A 430 -27.18 18.08 -13.89
N ILE A 431 -27.81 17.63 -14.98
CA ILE A 431 -27.14 16.99 -16.12
C ILE A 431 -26.06 17.94 -16.69
N ASP A 432 -26.38 19.22 -16.88
CA ASP A 432 -25.42 20.22 -17.38
C ASP A 432 -24.27 20.49 -16.39
N THR A 433 -24.50 20.48 -15.07
CA THR A 433 -23.38 20.61 -14.11
C THR A 433 -22.42 19.43 -14.21
N VAL A 434 -22.92 18.20 -14.34
CA VAL A 434 -22.09 17.00 -14.44
C VAL A 434 -21.34 16.97 -15.79
N ARG A 435 -21.96 17.43 -16.89
CA ARG A 435 -21.28 17.65 -18.18
C ARG A 435 -20.13 18.66 -18.04
N ARG A 436 -20.37 19.83 -17.45
CA ARG A 436 -19.30 20.83 -17.19
C ARG A 436 -18.17 20.28 -16.32
N HIS A 437 -18.49 19.42 -15.34
CA HIS A 437 -17.48 18.73 -14.51
C HIS A 437 -16.67 17.71 -15.33
N LYS A 438 -17.32 16.90 -16.19
CA LYS A 438 -16.63 16.01 -17.13
C LYS A 438 -15.70 16.79 -18.06
N ASP A 439 -16.17 17.87 -18.67
CA ASP A 439 -15.37 18.72 -19.57
C ASP A 439 -14.17 19.37 -18.85
N SER A 440 -14.29 19.62 -17.55
CA SER A 440 -13.17 20.08 -16.70
C SER A 440 -12.15 18.97 -16.47
N LEU A 441 -12.58 17.74 -16.21
CA LEU A 441 -11.69 16.58 -16.08
C LEU A 441 -11.00 16.22 -17.40
N MET A 442 -11.72 16.25 -18.54
CA MET A 442 -11.13 16.00 -19.86
C MET A 442 -10.07 17.05 -20.23
N ARG A 443 -10.27 18.33 -19.89
CA ARG A 443 -9.25 19.38 -20.06
C ARG A 443 -8.02 19.14 -19.17
N LYS A 444 -8.20 18.70 -17.92
CA LYS A 444 -7.09 18.30 -17.03
C LYS A 444 -6.33 17.09 -17.57
N LEU A 445 -7.03 16.08 -18.07
CA LEU A 445 -6.42 14.90 -18.69
C LEU A 445 -5.58 15.31 -19.92
N LYS A 446 -6.09 16.18 -20.79
CA LYS A 446 -5.31 16.70 -21.92
C LYS A 446 -4.04 17.42 -21.47
N GLN A 447 -4.14 18.33 -20.49
CA GLN A 447 -2.97 19.05 -19.93
C GLN A 447 -1.94 18.10 -19.30
N GLU A 448 -2.37 17.01 -18.67
CA GLU A 448 -1.45 16.05 -18.06
C GLU A 448 -0.80 15.13 -19.10
N ASN A 449 -1.51 14.76 -20.18
CA ASN A 449 -0.91 14.07 -21.33
C ASN A 449 0.15 14.94 -22.02
N GLU A 450 -0.11 16.25 -22.18
CA GLU A 450 0.86 17.22 -22.70
C GLU A 450 2.12 17.31 -21.80
N ARG A 451 1.95 17.24 -20.48
CA ARG A 451 3.06 17.16 -19.51
C ARG A 451 3.83 15.85 -19.58
N TYR A 452 3.15 14.72 -19.77
CA TYR A 452 3.78 13.42 -19.91
C TYR A 452 4.70 13.37 -21.13
N VAL A 453 4.23 13.88 -22.28
CA VAL A 453 5.05 14.04 -23.50
C VAL A 453 6.23 14.99 -23.25
N TYR A 454 6.03 16.11 -22.56
CA TYR A 454 7.11 17.06 -22.25
C TYR A 454 8.21 16.43 -21.38
N VAL A 455 7.85 15.64 -20.35
CA VAL A 455 8.81 14.92 -19.50
C VAL A 455 9.58 13.86 -20.30
N LEU A 456 8.91 13.10 -21.16
CA LEU A 456 9.55 12.13 -22.05
C LEU A 456 10.53 12.77 -23.05
N VAL A 457 10.24 13.99 -23.52
CA VAL A 457 11.16 14.74 -24.40
C VAL A 457 12.39 15.20 -23.61
N LEU A 458 12.22 15.81 -22.44
CA LEU A 458 13.35 16.23 -21.59
C LEU A 458 14.23 15.04 -21.19
N GLN A 459 13.65 13.90 -20.82
CA GLN A 459 14.41 12.69 -20.49
C GLN A 459 15.26 12.18 -21.65
N LYS A 460 14.83 12.36 -22.91
CA LYS A 460 15.65 12.02 -24.09
C LYS A 460 16.78 13.02 -24.31
N SER A 461 16.52 14.31 -24.15
CA SER A 461 17.56 15.36 -24.23
C SER A 461 18.64 15.17 -23.17
N ASP A 462 18.27 14.86 -21.93
CA ASP A 462 19.21 14.52 -20.85
C ASP A 462 20.09 13.31 -21.22
N VAL A 463 19.50 12.26 -21.80
CA VAL A 463 20.24 11.04 -22.17
C VAL A 463 21.24 11.32 -23.30
N MET A 464 20.89 12.12 -24.31
CA MET A 464 21.83 12.52 -25.37
C MET A 464 22.94 13.47 -24.86
N ALA A 465 22.62 14.33 -23.87
CA ALA A 465 23.63 15.13 -23.19
C ALA A 465 24.59 14.27 -22.34
N MET A 466 24.14 13.12 -21.81
CA MET A 466 24.97 12.19 -21.05
C MET A 466 25.72 11.14 -21.91
N SER A 467 25.28 10.85 -23.14
CA SER A 467 26.00 9.96 -24.06
C SER A 467 27.15 10.65 -24.79
N GLY A 468 27.15 11.98 -24.84
CA GLY A 468 28.14 12.79 -25.57
C GLY A 468 27.81 12.97 -27.05
N GLU A 469 26.62 12.56 -27.50
CA GLU A 469 26.18 12.57 -28.90
C GLU A 469 25.57 13.93 -29.33
N LEU A 470 26.00 15.04 -28.72
CA LEU A 470 25.47 16.38 -29.01
C LEU A 470 26.11 17.07 -30.22
N ASP A 471 27.36 16.76 -30.55
CA ASP A 471 28.11 17.45 -31.63
C ASP A 471 27.53 17.18 -33.04
N ASP A 472 26.86 16.04 -33.26
CA ASP A 472 26.28 15.68 -34.58
C ASP A 472 24.87 16.29 -34.81
N ALA A 473 24.25 16.91 -33.80
CA ALA A 473 22.83 17.30 -33.85
C ALA A 473 22.57 18.70 -34.48
N GLU A 474 23.56 19.61 -34.47
CA GLU A 474 23.38 20.96 -35.05
C GLU A 474 23.30 20.94 -36.60
N GLY A 475 23.79 19.88 -37.25
CA GLY A 475 23.82 19.75 -38.71
C GLY A 475 22.47 19.50 -39.40
N ILE A 476 21.35 19.44 -38.66
CA ILE A 476 20.02 19.05 -39.19
C ILE A 476 19.05 20.25 -39.33
N TRP A 477 19.46 21.46 -38.89
CA TRP A 477 18.64 22.69 -38.98
C TRP A 477 19.28 23.80 -39.86
N ALA A 478 19.94 23.39 -40.95
CA ALA A 478 20.52 24.26 -41.98
C ALA A 478 19.88 24.04 -43.37
#